data_AF-A0A833DPA6-F1
#
_entry.id   AF-A0A833DPA6-F1
#
_cell.length_a   1.000
_cell.length_b   1.000
_cell.length_c   1.000
_cell.angle_alpha   90.00
_cell.angle_beta   90.00
_cell.angle_gamma   90.00
#
_symmetry.space_group_name_H-M   'P 1'
#
loop_
_entity.id
_entity.type
_entity.pdbx_description
1 polymer ?
#
loop_
_entity_poly.entity_id
_entity_poly.type
_entity_poly.pdbx_seq_one_letter_code
_entity_poly.pdbx_strand_id
1 'polypeptide(L)'
;MSNRGRALLSVFDKTGITEFATGLDKLGFELLSTGGTARLLRQAGLEVTDVSEVTGHPECFDGRVKSLHPAIHAPLLARLEREDDTKELADLGYFPIQVVAVNLYDFASAAAQRPPLMTRPCLRWSISAARL
;
A
#
# COMPACT_ATOMS: atom_id res chain seq x y z
N MET A 1 -1.38 20.55 15.52
CA MET A 1 -0.99 19.72 14.36
C MET A 1 -2.28 19.32 13.68
N SER A 2 -2.54 19.74 12.43
CA SER A 2 -3.76 19.30 11.73
C SER A 2 -3.76 17.79 11.67
N ASN A 3 -4.78 17.15 12.22
CA ASN A 3 -5.01 15.71 12.12
C ASN A 3 -5.41 15.40 10.67
N ARG A 4 -4.43 15.40 9.75
CA ARG A 4 -4.63 15.02 8.35
C ARG A 4 -4.76 13.51 8.31
N GLY A 5 -5.89 13.01 7.82
CA GLY A 5 -6.11 11.58 7.61
C GLY A 5 -5.09 11.00 6.63
N ARG A 6 -4.74 9.73 6.79
CA ARG A 6 -3.87 9.02 5.84
C ARG A 6 -4.66 8.10 4.92
N ALA A 7 -4.22 8.00 3.67
CA ALA A 7 -4.76 7.10 2.68
C ALA A 7 -3.68 6.12 2.18
N LEU A 8 -3.90 4.82 2.38
CA LEU A 8 -3.01 3.77 1.90
C LEU A 8 -3.46 3.27 0.52
N LEU A 9 -2.64 3.49 -0.50
CA LEU A 9 -2.91 3.14 -1.89
C LEU A 9 -1.92 2.07 -2.38
N SER A 10 -2.39 0.87 -2.69
CA SER A 10 -1.57 -0.23 -3.20
C SER A 10 -2.36 -1.05 -4.22
N VAL A 11 -2.18 -0.73 -5.50
CA VAL A 11 -3.01 -1.29 -6.59
C VAL A 11 -2.16 -1.92 -7.68
N PHE A 12 -2.56 -3.12 -8.10
CA PHE A 12 -2.06 -3.77 -9.30
C PHE A 12 -2.59 -3.09 -10.56
N ASP A 13 -3.92 -3.04 -10.72
CA ASP A 13 -4.60 -2.27 -11.76
C ASP A 13 -4.63 -0.80 -11.36
N LYS A 14 -4.01 0.04 -12.19
CA LYS A 14 -3.80 1.47 -11.93
C LYS A 14 -4.87 2.34 -12.60
N THR A 15 -5.91 1.73 -13.17
CA THR A 15 -7.01 2.46 -13.80
C THR A 15 -7.66 3.41 -12.78
N GLY A 16 -7.68 4.72 -13.08
CA GLY A 16 -8.32 5.75 -12.26
C GLY A 16 -7.61 6.11 -10.94
N ILE A 17 -6.44 5.52 -10.64
CA ILE A 17 -5.80 5.73 -9.32
C ILE A 17 -5.28 7.16 -9.15
N THR A 18 -4.84 7.80 -10.23
CA THR A 18 -4.29 9.16 -10.20
C THR A 18 -5.38 10.17 -9.89
N GLU A 19 -6.53 10.07 -10.53
CA GLU A 19 -7.70 10.93 -10.31
C GLU A 19 -8.23 10.76 -8.88
N PHE A 20 -8.31 9.50 -8.41
CA PHE A 20 -8.71 9.18 -7.05
C PHE A 20 -7.76 9.78 -6.01
N ALA A 21 -6.44 9.56 -6.17
CA ALA A 21 -5.42 10.08 -5.28
C ALA A 21 -5.37 11.62 -5.28
N THR A 22 -5.58 12.26 -6.43
CA THR A 22 -5.69 13.72 -6.53
C THR A 22 -6.88 14.25 -5.74
N GLY A 23 -8.02 13.54 -5.75
CA GLY A 23 -9.17 13.88 -4.92
C GLY A 23 -8.86 13.83 -3.42
N LEU A 24 -8.15 12.79 -2.99
CA LEU A 24 -7.73 12.63 -1.60
C LEU A 24 -6.74 13.72 -1.16
N ASP A 25 -5.75 14.02 -1.99
CA ASP A 25 -4.78 15.10 -1.74
C ASP A 25 -5.48 16.47 -1.57
N LYS A 26 -6.45 16.78 -2.43
CA LYS A 26 -7.29 18.00 -2.30
C LYS A 26 -8.11 18.05 -1.02
N LEU A 27 -8.50 16.90 -0.49
CA LEU A 27 -9.19 16.79 0.80
C LEU A 27 -8.22 16.86 1.99
N GLY A 28 -6.92 16.97 1.73
CA GLY A 28 -5.87 17.10 2.73
C GLY A 28 -5.37 15.78 3.30
N PHE A 29 -5.61 14.66 2.61
CA PHE A 29 -5.06 13.36 3.01
C PHE A 29 -3.56 13.27 2.71
N GLU A 30 -2.81 12.69 3.63
CA GLU A 30 -1.45 12.21 3.36
C GLU A 30 -1.53 10.88 2.60
N LEU A 31 -0.87 10.81 1.44
CA LEU A 31 -0.87 9.62 0.59
C LEU A 31 0.28 8.69 0.97
N LEU A 32 -0.06 7.48 1.41
CA LEU A 32 0.87 6.38 1.63
C LEU A 32 0.80 5.41 0.46
N SER A 33 1.95 5.02 -0.11
CA SER A 33 1.96 4.02 -1.18
C SER A 33 3.28 3.22 -1.23
N THR A 34 3.34 2.24 -2.13
CA THR A 34 4.57 1.46 -2.39
C THR A 34 4.78 1.17 -3.86
N GLY A 35 6.05 0.95 -4.22
CA GLY A 35 6.45 0.38 -5.51
C GLY A 35 5.89 1.14 -6.72
N GLY A 36 5.25 0.41 -7.63
CA GLY A 36 4.75 0.97 -8.89
C GLY A 36 3.62 1.98 -8.73
N THR A 37 2.78 1.85 -7.70
CA THR A 37 1.71 2.81 -7.41
C THR A 37 2.30 4.15 -6.95
N ALA A 38 3.24 4.12 -5.99
CA ALA A 38 3.92 5.32 -5.51
C ALA A 38 4.61 6.08 -6.66
N ARG A 39 5.30 5.36 -7.55
CA ARG A 39 5.95 5.95 -8.73
C ARG A 39 4.96 6.66 -9.66
N LEU A 40 3.83 6.03 -9.96
CA LEU A 40 2.81 6.62 -10.83
C LEU A 40 2.23 7.90 -10.23
N LEU A 41 1.90 7.88 -8.94
CA LEU A 41 1.34 9.03 -8.25
C LEU A 41 2.31 10.21 -8.18
N ARG A 42 3.60 9.96 -7.93
CA ARG A 42 4.66 10.98 -7.98
C ARG A 42 4.84 11.57 -9.38
N GLN A 43 4.74 10.75 -10.43
CA GLN A 43 4.78 11.23 -11.82
C GLN A 43 3.60 12.15 -12.15
N ALA A 44 2.46 11.97 -11.49
CA ALA A 44 1.32 12.86 -11.58
C ALA A 44 1.46 14.14 -10.72
N GLY A 45 2.59 14.34 -10.05
CA GLY A 45 2.87 15.53 -9.24
C GLY A 45 2.33 15.48 -7.80
N LEU A 46 1.87 14.31 -7.34
CA LEU A 46 1.36 14.15 -5.97
C LEU A 46 2.50 13.88 -4.98
N GLU A 47 2.38 14.43 -3.78
CA GLU A 47 3.25 14.10 -2.65
C GLU A 47 2.84 12.73 -2.09
N VAL A 48 3.78 11.79 -2.05
CA VAL A 48 3.53 10.42 -1.61
C VAL A 48 4.65 9.98 -0.69
N THR A 49 4.28 9.54 0.52
CA THR A 49 5.17 8.94 1.49
C THR A 49 5.26 7.43 1.24
N ASP A 50 6.47 6.89 1.20
CA ASP A 50 6.65 5.45 1.01
C ASP A 50 6.35 4.71 2.32
N VAL A 51 5.70 3.54 2.23
CA VAL A 51 5.48 2.68 3.42
C VAL A 51 6.80 2.26 4.09
N SER A 52 7.90 2.13 3.33
CA SER A 52 9.22 1.85 3.92
C SER A 52 9.73 3.01 4.80
N GLU A 53 9.36 4.26 4.49
CA GLU A 53 9.70 5.42 5.32
C GLU A 53 8.90 5.40 6.63
N VAL A 54 7.61 5.04 6.56
CA VAL A 54 6.74 4.91 7.74
C VAL A 54 7.18 3.75 8.65
N THR A 55 7.57 2.63 8.06
CA THR A 55 7.93 1.41 8.81
C THR A 55 9.38 1.40 9.28
N GLY A 56 10.26 2.17 8.63
CA GLY A 56 11.71 2.09 8.84
C GLY A 56 12.31 0.74 8.40
N HIS A 57 11.52 -0.13 7.75
CA HIS A 57 11.95 -1.46 7.35
C HIS A 57 12.33 -1.47 5.86
N PRO A 58 13.52 -1.97 5.49
CA PRO A 58 13.94 -2.02 4.11
C PRO A 58 13.08 -2.98 3.30
N GLU A 59 12.96 -2.74 2.00
CA GLU A 59 12.28 -3.66 1.10
C GLU A 59 13.02 -5.00 1.06
N CYS A 60 12.34 -6.08 1.47
CA CYS A 60 12.89 -7.43 1.49
C CYS A 60 12.07 -8.39 0.60
N PHE A 61 12.69 -9.49 0.20
CA PHE A 61 12.05 -10.62 -0.51
C PHE A 61 11.31 -10.24 -1.81
N ASP A 62 11.88 -9.39 -2.65
CA ASP A 62 11.26 -8.93 -3.91
C ASP A 62 9.91 -8.24 -3.66
N GLY A 63 9.83 -7.52 -2.53
CA GLY A 63 8.66 -6.77 -2.13
C GLY A 63 7.50 -7.57 -1.54
N ARG A 64 7.68 -8.87 -1.25
CA ARG A 64 6.64 -9.73 -0.67
C ARG A 64 6.13 -9.30 0.71
N VAL A 65 6.94 -8.59 1.48
CA VAL A 65 6.65 -8.24 2.88
C VAL A 65 6.63 -6.73 3.13
N LYS A 66 6.35 -5.93 2.09
CA LYS A 66 6.39 -4.45 2.14
C LYS A 66 5.51 -3.81 3.20
N SER A 67 4.29 -4.33 3.38
CA SER A 67 3.28 -3.73 4.24
C SER A 67 2.94 -4.56 5.49
N LEU A 68 3.57 -5.73 5.66
CA LEU A 68 3.33 -6.63 6.80
C LEU A 68 4.07 -6.13 8.05
N HIS A 69 3.67 -4.96 8.54
CA HIS A 69 4.31 -4.27 9.65
C HIS A 69 3.27 -3.67 10.61
N PRO A 70 3.51 -3.68 11.95
CA PRO A 70 2.61 -3.08 12.92
C PRO A 70 2.30 -1.60 12.66
N ALA A 71 3.29 -0.81 12.23
CA ALA A 71 3.09 0.61 11.88
C ALA A 71 2.08 0.85 10.73
N ILE A 72 1.73 -0.19 9.97
CA ILE A 72 0.69 -0.14 8.94
C ILE A 72 -0.59 -0.82 9.45
N HIS A 73 -0.48 -2.03 9.99
CA HIS A 73 -1.67 -2.81 10.38
C HIS A 73 -2.34 -2.31 11.67
N ALA A 74 -1.61 -1.73 12.63
CA ALA A 74 -2.22 -1.19 13.84
C ALA A 74 -3.14 0.01 13.53
N PRO A 75 -2.73 1.03 12.75
CA PRO A 75 -3.64 2.08 12.29
C PRO A 75 -4.88 1.60 11.50
N LEU A 76 -4.76 0.47 10.80
CA LEU A 76 -5.86 -0.12 10.02
C LEU A 76 -6.87 -0.87 10.89
N LEU A 77 -6.42 -1.42 12.01
CA LEU A 77 -7.22 -2.27 12.89
C LEU A 77 -7.70 -1.55 14.15
N ALA A 78 -7.11 -0.42 14.50
CA ALA A 78 -7.48 0.38 15.66
C ALA A 78 -8.92 0.89 15.57
N ARG A 79 -9.66 0.77 16.67
CA ARG A 79 -11.02 1.28 16.81
C ARG A 79 -10.94 2.75 17.23
N LEU A 80 -10.95 3.64 16.24
CA LEU A 80 -10.68 5.08 16.45
C LEU A 80 -11.73 5.79 17.32
N GLU A 81 -12.89 5.17 17.54
CA GLU A 81 -13.91 5.63 18.48
C GLU A 81 -13.59 5.34 19.94
N ARG A 82 -12.56 4.54 20.23
CA ARG A 82 -12.13 4.22 21.59
C ARG A 82 -10.85 4.98 21.97
N GLU A 83 -10.88 5.56 23.15
CA GLU A 83 -9.76 6.35 23.68
C GLU A 83 -8.52 5.50 23.98
N ASP A 84 -8.69 4.22 24.32
CA ASP A 84 -7.57 3.31 24.60
C ASP A 84 -6.77 2.99 23.33
N ASP A 85 -7.42 2.59 22.24
CA ASP A 85 -6.77 2.30 20.96
C ASP A 85 -6.10 3.56 20.37
N THR A 86 -6.76 4.72 20.44
CA THR A 86 -6.20 5.98 19.92
C THR A 86 -4.98 6.46 20.72
N LYS A 87 -5.01 6.27 22.05
CA LYS A 87 -3.85 6.53 22.90
C LYS A 87 -2.70 5.57 22.58
N GLU A 88 -2.97 4.28 22.43
CA GLU A 88 -1.96 3.28 22.12
C GLU A 88 -1.28 3.56 20.78
N LEU A 89 -2.04 3.93 19.74
CA LEU A 89 -1.47 4.38 18.47
C LEU A 89 -0.55 5.59 18.66
N ALA A 90 -1.00 6.61 19.40
CA ALA A 90 -0.21 7.81 19.64
C ALA A 90 1.08 7.52 20.41
N ASP A 91 1.02 6.68 21.44
CA ASP A 91 2.17 6.26 22.25
C ASP A 91 3.20 5.47 21.41
N LEU A 92 2.74 4.71 20.41
CA LEU A 92 3.59 4.01 19.43
C LEU A 92 4.07 4.90 18.27
N GLY A 93 3.61 6.16 18.20
CA GLY A 93 3.92 7.06 17.09
C GLY A 93 3.24 6.69 15.77
N TYR A 94 2.15 5.92 15.83
CA TYR A 94 1.37 5.49 14.68
C TYR A 94 0.20 6.44 14.44
N PHE A 95 -0.02 6.80 13.18
CA PHE A 95 -1.08 7.72 12.80
C PHE A 95 -2.21 6.97 12.08
N PRO A 96 -3.48 7.35 12.32
CA PRO A 96 -4.64 6.66 11.72
C PRO A 96 -4.59 6.61 10.19
N ILE A 97 -4.97 5.46 9.63
CA ILE A 97 -5.22 5.29 8.19
C ILE A 97 -6.73 5.17 8.01
N GLN A 98 -7.33 6.13 7.32
CA GLN A 98 -8.79 6.25 7.19
C GLN A 98 -9.31 5.78 5.83
N VAL A 99 -8.44 5.77 4.82
CA VAL A 99 -8.78 5.30 3.47
C VAL A 99 -7.78 4.24 3.06
N VAL A 100 -8.29 3.14 2.52
CA VAL A 100 -7.48 2.06 1.94
C VAL A 100 -8.01 1.75 0.56
N ALA A 101 -7.17 1.89 -0.46
CA ALA A 101 -7.47 1.46 -1.81
C ALA A 101 -6.49 0.38 -2.22
N VAL A 102 -6.99 -0.85 -2.31
CA VAL A 102 -6.20 -2.03 -2.68
C VAL A 102 -6.96 -2.84 -3.71
N ASN A 103 -6.26 -3.27 -4.75
CA ASN A 103 -6.71 -4.33 -5.63
C ASN A 103 -5.60 -5.37 -5.81
N LEU A 104 -6.01 -6.61 -6.01
CA LEU A 104 -5.10 -7.75 -6.05
C LEU A 104 -4.66 -8.04 -7.48
N TYR A 105 -3.56 -8.76 -7.62
CA TYR A 105 -3.16 -9.36 -8.90
C TYR A 105 -4.30 -10.18 -9.48
N ASP A 106 -4.51 -10.10 -10.80
CA ASP A 106 -5.48 -10.93 -11.51
C ASP A 106 -5.00 -12.38 -11.61
N PHE A 107 -5.11 -13.09 -10.49
CA PHE A 107 -4.69 -14.47 -10.35
C PHE A 107 -5.49 -15.41 -11.27
N ALA A 108 -6.76 -15.12 -11.52
CA ALA A 108 -7.61 -15.94 -12.38
C ALA A 108 -7.08 -15.96 -13.82
N SER A 109 -6.75 -14.78 -14.37
CA SER A 109 -6.13 -14.69 -15.70
C SER A 109 -4.76 -15.36 -15.74
N ALA A 110 -3.95 -15.22 -14.69
CA ALA A 110 -2.67 -15.91 -14.60
C ALA A 110 -2.82 -17.43 -14.61
N ALA A 111 -3.77 -17.97 -13.84
CA ALA A 111 -4.02 -19.41 -13.75
C ALA A 111 -4.58 -20.02 -15.04
N ALA A 112 -5.26 -19.22 -15.87
CA ALA A 112 -5.85 -19.68 -17.14
C ALA A 112 -4.86 -19.76 -18.32
N GLN A 113 -3.62 -19.28 -18.17
CA GLN A 113 -2.61 -19.28 -19.24
C GLN A 113 -2.22 -20.71 -19.66
N ARG A 114 -1.82 -20.87 -20.94
CA ARG A 114 -1.33 -22.14 -21.49
C ARG A 114 0.15 -22.04 -21.90
N PRO A 115 1.02 -23.01 -21.53
CA PRO A 115 0.72 -24.15 -20.66
C PRO A 115 0.36 -23.71 -19.22
N PRO A 116 -0.43 -24.50 -18.48
CA PRO A 116 -0.80 -24.16 -17.12
C PRO A 116 0.45 -23.91 -16.27
N LEU A 117 0.32 -23.04 -15.25
CA LEU A 117 1.41 -22.58 -14.38
C LEU A 117 2.13 -23.68 -13.58
N MET A 118 1.89 -24.97 -13.84
CA MET A 118 2.64 -26.08 -13.27
C MET A 118 3.01 -27.14 -14.32
N THR A 119 4.26 -27.11 -14.79
CA THR A 119 5.00 -28.30 -15.29
C THR A 119 6.53 -28.22 -15.06
N ARG A 120 7.05 -27.23 -14.31
CA ARG A 120 8.48 -27.18 -13.95
C ARG A 120 8.65 -27.21 -12.42
N PRO A 121 9.66 -27.91 -11.90
CA PRO A 121 9.85 -28.05 -10.46
C PRO A 121 10.09 -26.67 -9.85
N CYS A 122 9.59 -26.53 -8.63
CA CYS A 122 9.46 -25.33 -7.82
C CYS A 122 10.54 -24.24 -7.99
N LEU A 123 10.09 -23.00 -7.81
CA LEU A 123 10.86 -21.79 -7.45
C LEU A 123 11.44 -20.95 -8.59
N ARG A 124 10.57 -20.20 -9.26
CA ARG A 124 10.84 -18.76 -9.46
C ARG A 124 9.54 -17.96 -9.49
N TRP A 125 8.90 -17.81 -8.33
CA TRP A 125 8.06 -16.64 -8.10
C TRP A 125 9.00 -15.44 -8.03
N SER A 126 9.36 -14.85 -9.18
CA SER A 126 9.77 -13.46 -9.16
C SER A 126 8.48 -12.68 -9.08
N ILE A 127 8.23 -12.04 -7.94
CA ILE A 127 7.32 -10.89 -7.94
C ILE A 127 8.14 -9.76 -8.57
N SER A 128 8.50 -9.92 -9.84
CA SER A 128 8.89 -8.78 -10.64
C SER A 128 7.61 -7.97 -10.78
N ALA A 129 7.38 -7.08 -9.81
CA ALA A 129 6.73 -5.81 -10.07
C ALA A 129 7.28 -5.35 -11.41
N ALA A 130 6.41 -5.36 -12.40
CA ALA A 130 6.76 -5.24 -13.80
C ALA A 130 7.87 -4.20 -13.97
N ARG A 131 8.99 -4.62 -14.57
CA ARG A 131 9.79 -3.73 -15.40
C ARG A 131 8.87 -3.30 -16.55
N LEU A 132 8.11 -2.24 -16.31
CA LEU A 132 7.49 -1.35 -17.28
C LEU A 132 7.66 0.07 -16.72
#